data_AF-A0A7L1GER8-F1
#
_entry.id   AF-A0A7L1GER8-F1
#
_cell.length_a   1.000
_cell.length_b   1.000
_cell.length_c   1.000
_cell.angle_alpha   90.00
_cell.angle_beta   90.00
_cell.angle_gamma   90.00
#
_symmetry.space_group_name_H-M   'P 1'
#
loop_
_entity.id
_entity.type
_entity.pdbx_description
1 polymer ?
#
loop_
_entity_poly.entity_id
_entity_poly.type
_entity_poly.pdbx_seq_one_letter_code
_entity_poly.pdbx_strand_id
1 'polypeptide(L)'
;FVSFQTKNLDFRRKWDKDEYEKLAEKRLTEEREKKDGKPTQPVKRELLRHRDYKVDLESKLGKTIVITKTTPQSEMGGYYCNVCDCVVKDSINFLDHINGKKHQRNLGMSMRVERSTLDQVKKRFEVNKKKMEEKQKDYDFEERMKELREE
;
A
#
# COMPACT_ATOMS: atom_id res chain seq x y z
N PHE A 1 26.71 49.58 -58.57
CA PHE A 1 27.39 49.11 -57.36
C PHE A 1 26.53 48.06 -56.69
N VAL A 2 26.85 46.77 -56.88
CA VAL A 2 26.13 45.66 -56.26
C VAL A 2 26.79 45.37 -54.92
N SER A 3 26.05 45.56 -53.82
CA SER A 3 26.54 45.34 -52.45
C SER A 3 26.55 43.84 -52.15
N PHE A 4 27.75 43.29 -51.93
CA PHE A 4 27.96 41.88 -51.63
C PHE A 4 27.77 41.66 -50.13
N GLN A 5 26.64 41.04 -49.74
CA GLN A 5 26.35 40.74 -48.34
C GLN A 5 27.12 39.49 -47.91
N THR A 6 28.24 39.69 -47.21
CA THR A 6 29.04 38.61 -46.65
C THR A 6 28.29 37.94 -45.50
N LYS A 7 27.70 36.76 -45.77
CA LYS A 7 27.14 35.91 -44.72
C LYS A 7 28.30 35.42 -43.84
N ASN A 8 28.31 35.90 -42.61
CA ASN A 8 29.30 35.60 -41.59
C ASN A 8 29.26 34.10 -41.27
N LEU A 9 30.27 33.34 -41.72
CA LEU A 9 30.44 31.91 -41.42
C LEU A 9 31.14 31.75 -40.06
N ASP A 10 30.44 32.16 -39.00
CA ASP A 10 30.86 31.93 -37.62
C ASP A 10 30.46 30.50 -37.22
N PHE A 11 31.37 29.53 -37.33
CA PHE A 11 31.16 28.13 -36.90
C PHE A 11 31.18 27.93 -35.38
N ARG A 12 31.26 29.03 -34.61
CA ARG A 12 31.20 29.01 -33.14
C ARG A 12 29.75 29.13 -32.71
N ARG A 13 29.19 28.05 -32.17
CA ARG A 13 27.84 28.02 -31.60
C ARG A 13 27.73 29.07 -30.49
N LYS A 14 27.14 30.23 -30.81
CA LYS A 14 26.83 31.27 -29.83
C LYS A 14 25.58 30.83 -29.08
N TRP A 15 25.60 30.97 -27.76
CA TRP A 15 24.44 30.65 -26.94
C TRP A 15 23.39 31.74 -27.17
N ASP A 16 22.35 31.42 -27.96
CA ASP A 16 21.22 32.30 -28.17
C ASP A 16 20.32 32.25 -26.93
N LYS A 17 20.41 33.28 -26.08
CA LYS A 17 19.71 33.35 -24.78
C LYS A 17 18.19 33.15 -24.92
N ASP A 18 17.60 33.70 -25.97
CA ASP A 18 16.16 33.63 -26.25
C ASP A 18 15.67 32.19 -26.54
N GLU A 19 16.45 31.42 -27.30
CA GLU A 19 16.16 30.01 -27.57
C GLU A 19 16.25 29.15 -26.32
N TYR A 20 17.24 29.40 -25.46
CA TYR A 20 17.41 28.68 -24.21
C TYR A 20 16.36 29.06 -23.16
N GLU A 21 15.91 30.32 -23.14
CA GLU A 21 14.82 30.79 -22.28
C GLU A 21 13.49 30.13 -22.68
N LYS A 22 13.15 30.10 -23.98
CA LYS A 22 11.97 29.38 -24.49
C LYS A 22 12.03 27.88 -24.22
N LEU A 23 13.20 27.27 -24.30
CA LEU A 23 13.36 25.85 -23.99
C LEU A 23 13.19 25.57 -22.50
N ALA A 24 13.68 26.45 -21.62
CA ALA A 24 13.48 26.37 -20.18
C ALA A 24 12.01 26.57 -19.80
N GLU A 25 11.33 27.54 -20.40
CA GLU A 25 9.90 27.75 -20.21
C GLU A 25 9.08 26.55 -20.67
N LYS A 26 9.36 25.99 -21.85
CA LYS A 26 8.71 24.75 -22.34
C LYS A 26 8.88 23.58 -21.39
N ARG A 27 10.08 23.42 -20.82
CA ARG A 27 10.36 22.35 -19.87
C ARG A 27 9.60 22.56 -18.55
N LEU A 28 9.49 23.81 -18.09
CA LEU A 28 8.69 24.18 -16.92
C LEU A 28 7.18 24.01 -17.15
N THR A 29 6.67 24.35 -18.33
CA THR A 29 5.25 24.16 -18.68
C THR A 29 4.93 22.68 -18.81
N GLU A 30 5.79 21.87 -19.44
CA GLU A 30 5.60 20.41 -19.50
C GLU A 30 5.65 19.76 -18.11
N GLU A 31 6.50 20.23 -17.20
CA GLU A 31 6.51 19.75 -15.81
C GLU A 31 5.26 20.17 -15.03
N ARG A 32 4.74 21.39 -15.27
CA ARG A 32 3.47 21.84 -14.68
C ARG A 32 2.30 21.07 -15.26
N GLU A 33 2.20 20.91 -16.57
CA GLU A 33 1.14 20.13 -17.22
C GLU A 33 1.18 18.64 -16.84
N LYS A 34 2.35 18.06 -16.58
CA LYS A 34 2.46 16.70 -16.02
C LYS A 34 2.03 16.61 -14.56
N LYS A 35 2.21 17.67 -13.77
CA LYS A 35 1.76 17.74 -12.36
C LYS A 35 0.28 18.06 -12.23
N ASP A 36 -0.25 18.90 -13.13
CA ASP A 36 -1.61 19.44 -13.09
C ASP A 36 -2.58 18.67 -14.02
N GLY A 37 -2.05 17.83 -14.91
CA GLY A 37 -2.77 17.01 -15.86
C GLY A 37 -3.35 15.71 -15.28
N LYS A 38 -4.18 15.85 -14.24
CA LYS A 38 -5.39 15.02 -13.99
C LYS A 38 -6.01 15.51 -12.68
N PRO A 39 -7.18 16.18 -12.71
CA PRO A 39 -8.00 16.24 -11.51
C PRO A 39 -8.32 14.79 -11.14
N THR A 40 -7.67 14.28 -10.09
CA THR A 40 -7.93 12.95 -9.58
C THR A 40 -9.41 12.90 -9.28
N GLN A 41 -10.16 12.11 -10.04
CA GLN A 41 -11.59 11.92 -9.80
C GLN A 41 -11.77 11.67 -8.29
N PRO A 42 -12.77 12.26 -7.64
CA PRO A 42 -13.01 12.03 -6.22
C PRO A 42 -13.30 10.55 -6.04
N VAL A 43 -12.25 9.79 -5.73
CA VAL A 43 -12.33 8.36 -5.48
C VAL A 43 -13.30 8.24 -4.32
N LYS A 44 -14.51 7.75 -4.60
CA LYS A 44 -15.49 7.42 -3.59
C LYS A 44 -14.81 6.37 -2.72
N ARG A 45 -14.23 6.84 -1.61
CA ARG A 45 -13.49 5.98 -0.71
C ARG A 45 -14.49 5.01 -0.12
N GLU A 46 -14.31 3.74 -0.43
CA GLU A 46 -15.15 2.71 0.14
C GLU A 46 -15.02 2.73 1.66
N LEU A 47 -16.11 2.35 2.31
CA LEU A 47 -16.19 2.24 3.76
C LEU A 47 -15.22 1.18 4.24
N LEU A 48 -14.71 1.38 5.45
CA LEU A 48 -13.74 0.47 6.06
C LEU A 48 -14.35 -0.93 6.16
N ARG A 49 -13.91 -1.83 5.29
CA ARG A 49 -14.24 -3.26 5.38
C ARG A 49 -13.32 -3.92 6.39
N HIS A 50 -13.87 -4.87 7.13
CA HIS A 50 -13.06 -5.75 7.96
C HIS A 50 -12.14 -6.57 7.05
N ARG A 51 -10.88 -6.77 7.44
CA ARG A 51 -9.93 -7.58 6.67
C ARG A 51 -10.32 -9.05 6.77
N ASP A 52 -10.46 -9.72 5.63
CA ASP A 52 -10.86 -11.14 5.59
C ASP A 52 -9.69 -12.11 5.74
N TYR A 53 -8.44 -11.61 5.71
CA TYR A 53 -7.24 -12.43 5.90
C TYR A 53 -6.57 -12.13 7.25
N LYS A 54 -6.20 -13.20 7.96
CA LYS A 54 -5.34 -13.12 9.14
C LYS A 54 -3.90 -12.89 8.65
N VAL A 55 -3.24 -11.88 9.20
CA VAL A 55 -1.83 -11.64 8.89
C VAL A 55 -1.03 -12.68 9.66
N ASP A 56 -0.27 -13.51 8.95
CA ASP A 56 0.55 -14.57 9.56
C ASP A 56 1.96 -14.05 9.84
N LEU A 57 2.17 -13.54 11.06
CA LEU A 57 3.48 -13.06 11.53
C LEU A 57 4.37 -14.20 12.09
N GLU A 58 3.81 -15.40 12.22
CA GLU A 58 4.45 -16.52 12.92
C GLU A 58 5.37 -17.35 12.01
N SER A 59 5.10 -17.36 10.70
CA SER A 59 5.80 -18.18 9.70
C SER A 59 7.30 -17.84 9.52
N LYS A 60 7.75 -16.69 10.05
CA LYS A 60 9.14 -16.22 9.99
C LYS A 60 9.86 -16.24 11.34
N LEU A 61 9.23 -16.74 12.41
CA LEU A 61 9.89 -16.89 13.71
C LEU A 61 10.95 -18.00 13.64
N GLY A 62 12.14 -17.74 14.20
CA GLY A 62 13.23 -18.71 14.28
C GLY A 62 14.05 -18.93 13.00
N LYS A 63 13.73 -18.24 11.89
CA LYS A 63 14.49 -18.35 10.63
C LYS A 63 15.59 -17.29 10.57
N THR A 64 16.84 -17.72 10.52
CA THR A 64 18.00 -16.85 10.27
C THR A 64 18.20 -16.67 8.77
N ILE A 65 18.10 -15.45 8.28
CA ILE A 65 18.31 -15.12 6.86
C ILE A 65 19.60 -14.29 6.77
N VAL A 66 20.53 -14.73 5.92
CA VAL A 66 21.78 -14.00 5.64
C VAL A 66 21.46 -12.83 4.72
N ILE A 67 21.61 -11.60 5.22
CA ILE A 67 21.33 -10.38 4.46
C ILE A 67 22.62 -9.93 3.76
N THR A 68 22.61 -9.91 2.42
CA THR A 68 23.67 -9.30 1.60
C THR A 68 23.26 -7.90 1.12
N LYS A 69 24.21 -7.07 0.67
CA LYS A 69 23.92 -5.69 0.20
C LYS A 69 23.06 -5.63 -1.07
N THR A 70 22.96 -6.73 -1.80
CA THR A 70 22.21 -6.88 -3.06
C THR A 70 20.84 -7.54 -2.88
N THR A 71 20.47 -7.93 -1.66
CA THR A 71 19.18 -8.59 -1.41
C THR A 71 18.02 -7.58 -1.54
N PRO A 72 16.94 -7.90 -2.27
CA PRO A 72 15.79 -7.00 -2.42
C PRO A 72 15.17 -6.68 -1.06
N GLN A 73 14.61 -5.47 -0.93
CA GLN A 73 14.03 -4.95 0.32
C GLN A 73 12.97 -5.86 0.94
N SER A 74 12.30 -6.69 0.13
CA SER A 74 11.31 -7.70 0.54
C SER A 74 11.90 -8.87 1.35
N GLU A 75 13.19 -9.15 1.18
CA GLU A 75 13.93 -10.25 1.81
C GLU A 75 14.92 -9.75 2.88
N MET A 76 15.10 -8.43 2.98
CA MET A 76 15.82 -7.83 4.09
C MET A 76 15.05 -8.09 5.39
N GLY A 77 15.76 -8.46 6.44
CA GLY A 77 15.17 -8.83 7.73
C GLY A 77 14.09 -7.84 8.19
N GLY A 78 12.87 -8.35 8.38
CA GLY A 78 11.69 -7.58 8.75
C GLY A 78 10.42 -8.02 8.00
N TYR A 79 9.33 -7.30 8.26
CA TYR A 79 8.06 -7.38 7.55
C TYR A 79 8.02 -6.33 6.44
N TYR A 80 7.76 -6.75 5.21
CA TYR A 80 7.65 -5.84 4.07
C TYR A 80 6.17 -5.58 3.72
N CYS A 81 5.83 -4.31 3.48
CA CYS A 81 4.49 -3.90 3.06
C CYS A 81 4.49 -3.49 1.58
N ASN A 82 3.77 -4.25 0.75
CA ASN A 82 3.66 -4.02 -0.71
C ASN A 82 2.96 -2.71 -1.09
N VAL A 83 2.16 -2.13 -0.19
CA VAL A 83 1.34 -0.93 -0.49
C VAL A 83 2.10 0.37 -0.19
N CYS A 84 3.11 0.29 0.67
CA CYS A 84 3.84 1.46 1.17
C CYS A 84 5.35 1.38 0.91
N ASP A 85 5.82 0.31 0.28
CA ASP A 85 7.24 0.04 -0.04
C ASP A 85 8.19 0.30 1.14
N CYS A 86 7.79 -0.15 2.33
CA CYS A 86 8.57 0.01 3.54
C CYS A 86 8.81 -1.33 4.23
N VAL A 87 10.00 -1.46 4.80
CA VAL A 87 10.37 -2.56 5.68
C VAL A 87 10.19 -2.12 7.12
N VAL A 88 9.40 -2.89 7.86
CA VAL A 88 9.13 -2.69 9.27
C VAL A 88 9.77 -3.83 10.05
N LYS A 89 10.56 -3.52 11.08
CA LYS A 89 11.34 -4.53 11.81
C LYS A 89 10.51 -5.34 12.80
N ASP A 90 9.49 -4.72 13.39
CA ASP A 90 8.69 -5.32 14.46
C ASP A 90 7.31 -5.76 13.97
N SER A 91 6.78 -6.82 14.58
CA SER A 91 5.45 -7.35 14.32
C SER A 91 4.34 -6.37 14.66
N ILE A 92 4.47 -5.70 15.82
CA ILE A 92 3.50 -4.69 16.29
C ILE A 92 3.48 -3.49 15.35
N ASN A 93 4.65 -2.98 14.98
CA ASN A 93 4.76 -1.86 14.07
C ASN A 93 4.24 -2.20 12.66
N PHE A 94 4.34 -3.47 12.22
CA PHE A 94 3.74 -3.91 10.96
C PHE A 94 2.20 -3.92 11.02
N LEU A 95 1.62 -4.36 12.14
CA LEU A 95 0.17 -4.28 12.35
C LEU A 95 -0.32 -2.83 12.42
N ASP A 96 0.40 -1.95 13.11
CA ASP A 96 0.09 -0.51 13.17
C ASP A 96 0.29 0.19 11.82
N HIS A 97 1.27 -0.24 11.04
CA HIS A 97 1.49 0.24 9.68
C HIS A 97 0.30 -0.12 8.77
N ILE A 98 -0.15 -1.37 8.83
CA ILE A 98 -1.28 -1.91 8.08
C ILE A 98 -2.59 -1.19 8.47
N ASN A 99 -2.78 -0.89 9.76
CA ASN A 99 -3.93 -0.13 10.25
C ASN A 99 -3.75 1.39 10.13
N GLY A 100 -2.58 1.84 9.67
CA GLY A 100 -2.20 3.24 9.59
C GLY A 100 -2.96 4.00 8.50
N LYS A 101 -3.18 5.29 8.73
CA LYS A 101 -3.87 6.20 7.79
C LYS A 101 -3.20 6.25 6.41
N LYS A 102 -1.87 6.08 6.33
CA LYS A 102 -1.11 6.11 5.07
C LYS A 102 -1.43 4.86 4.23
N HIS A 103 -1.34 3.68 4.83
CA HIS A 103 -1.66 2.42 4.17
C HIS A 103 -3.13 2.40 3.73
N GLN A 104 -4.05 2.80 4.62
CA GLN A 104 -5.48 2.81 4.31
C GLN A 104 -5.86 3.80 3.19
N ARG A 105 -5.16 4.95 3.13
CA ARG A 105 -5.33 5.95 2.07
C ARG A 105 -4.89 5.43 0.71
N ASN A 106 -3.78 4.69 0.65
CA ASN A 106 -3.29 4.07 -0.57
C ASN A 106 -4.23 2.94 -1.04
N LEU A 107 -4.86 2.22 -0.11
CA LEU A 107 -5.93 1.26 -0.40
C LEU A 107 -7.26 1.90 -0.82
N GLY A 108 -7.39 3.22 -0.76
CA GLY A 108 -8.60 3.92 -1.17
C GLY A 108 -9.79 3.77 -0.21
N MET A 109 -9.59 3.27 1.03
CA MET A 109 -10.67 3.24 2.02
C MET A 109 -10.62 4.44 2.95
N SER A 110 -11.78 4.87 3.41
CA SER A 110 -11.92 5.91 4.44
C SER A 110 -12.00 5.24 5.81
N MET A 111 -11.36 5.81 6.84
CA MET A 111 -11.43 5.35 8.23
C MET A 111 -12.83 5.56 8.86
N ARG A 112 -13.81 6.08 8.09
CA ARG A 112 -15.19 6.24 8.50
C ARG A 112 -15.92 4.89 8.35
N VAL A 113 -16.28 4.30 9.49
CA VAL A 113 -17.15 3.11 9.57
C VAL A 113 -18.60 3.57 9.55
N GLU A 114 -19.47 2.85 8.85
CA GLU A 114 -20.93 3.06 8.93
C GLU A 114 -21.47 2.70 10.32
N ARG A 115 -22.53 3.38 10.75
CA ARG A 115 -23.23 3.04 11.99
C ARG A 115 -24.04 1.76 11.76
N SER A 116 -23.88 0.78 12.65
CA SER A 116 -24.55 -0.50 12.55
C SER A 116 -26.08 -0.35 12.62
N THR A 117 -26.82 -1.07 11.78
CA THR A 117 -28.29 -1.16 11.83
C THR A 117 -28.74 -2.35 12.69
N LEU A 118 -30.00 -2.35 13.16
CA LEU A 118 -30.55 -3.45 13.98
C LEU A 118 -30.47 -4.82 13.28
N ASP A 119 -30.66 -4.84 11.95
CA ASP A 119 -30.56 -6.07 11.15
C ASP A 119 -29.13 -6.64 11.12
N GLN A 120 -28.12 -5.77 11.02
CA GLN A 120 -26.70 -6.18 11.07
C GLN A 120 -26.33 -6.76 12.44
N VAL A 121 -26.90 -6.22 13.52
CA VAL A 121 -26.66 -6.72 14.88
C VAL A 121 -27.28 -8.10 15.08
N LYS A 122 -28.53 -8.32 14.63
CA LYS A 122 -29.17 -9.65 14.71
C LYS A 122 -28.38 -10.72 13.95
N LYS A 123 -27.96 -10.42 12.71
CA LYS A 123 -27.12 -11.31 11.90
C LYS A 123 -25.78 -11.64 12.58
N ARG A 124 -25.14 -10.65 13.25
CA ARG A 124 -23.91 -10.87 14.03
C ARG A 124 -24.14 -11.79 15.23
N PHE A 125 -25.27 -11.65 15.94
CA PHE A 125 -25.62 -12.52 17.06
C PHE A 125 -25.86 -13.97 16.62
N GLU A 126 -26.54 -14.19 15.50
CA GLU A 126 -26.76 -15.53 14.94
C GLU A 126 -25.44 -16.20 14.54
N VAL A 127 -24.55 -15.48 13.84
CA VAL A 127 -23.22 -15.99 13.48
C VAL A 127 -22.40 -16.30 14.74
N ASN A 128 -22.45 -15.43 15.76
CA ASN A 128 -21.73 -15.67 17.00
C ASN A 128 -22.28 -16.88 17.76
N LYS A 129 -23.60 -17.05 17.81
CA LYS A 129 -24.25 -18.22 18.43
C LYS A 129 -23.82 -19.50 17.73
N LYS A 130 -23.84 -19.55 16.39
CA LYS A 130 -23.36 -20.72 15.62
C LYS A 130 -21.90 -21.03 15.90
N LYS A 131 -21.02 -20.01 15.95
CA LYS A 131 -19.60 -20.21 16.30
C LYS A 131 -19.40 -20.73 17.73
N MET A 132 -20.23 -20.31 18.68
CA MET A 132 -20.19 -20.82 20.05
C MET A 132 -20.66 -22.27 20.14
N GLU A 133 -21.72 -22.63 19.41
CA GLU A 133 -22.21 -24.01 19.30
C GLU A 133 -21.19 -24.94 18.61
N GLU A 134 -20.52 -24.47 17.56
CA GLU A 134 -19.43 -25.22 16.90
C GLU A 134 -18.25 -25.45 17.84
N LYS A 135 -17.81 -24.42 18.57
CA LYS A 135 -16.77 -24.57 19.59
C LYS A 135 -17.19 -25.54 20.68
N GLN A 136 -18.43 -25.45 21.16
CA GLN A 136 -18.94 -26.36 22.19
C GLN A 136 -18.92 -27.82 21.72
N LYS A 137 -19.27 -28.08 20.45
CA LYS A 137 -19.18 -29.42 19.86
C LYS A 137 -17.75 -29.92 19.72
N ASP A 138 -16.79 -29.04 19.43
CA ASP A 138 -15.36 -29.38 19.35
C ASP A 138 -14.83 -29.85 20.72
N TYR A 139 -15.18 -29.12 21.79
CA TYR A 139 -14.87 -29.52 23.18
C TYR A 139 -15.55 -30.84 23.57
N ASP A 140 -16.81 -31.05 23.16
CA ASP A 140 -17.56 -32.29 23.42
C ASP A 140 -16.93 -33.51 22.71
N PHE A 141 -16.41 -33.33 21.49
CA PHE A 141 -15.64 -34.35 20.78
C PHE A 141 -14.29 -34.66 21.45
N GLU A 142 -13.58 -33.63 21.92
CA GLU A 142 -12.29 -33.79 22.61
C GLU A 142 -12.45 -34.53 23.95
N GLU A 143 -13.50 -34.21 24.72
CA GLU A 143 -13.84 -34.87 25.97
C GLU A 143 -14.23 -36.35 25.74
N ARG A 144 -15.07 -36.61 24.73
CA ARG A 144 -15.44 -37.98 24.33
C ARG A 144 -14.25 -38.81 23.81
N MET A 145 -13.32 -38.19 23.10
CA MET A 145 -12.08 -38.86 22.63
C MET A 145 -11.10 -39.13 23.77
N LYS A 146 -11.16 -38.36 24.85
CA LYS A 146 -10.36 -38.58 26.05
C LYS A 146 -10.90 -39.74 26.87
N GLU A 147 -12.22 -39.83 27.05
CA GLU A 147 -12.86 -40.96 27.73
C GLU A 147 -12.54 -42.31 27.05
N LEU A 148 -12.63 -42.38 25.71
CA LEU A 148 -12.26 -43.56 24.92
C LEU A 148 -10.76 -43.93 24.95
N ARG A 149 -9.89 -43.03 25.41
CA ARG A 149 -8.45 -43.28 25.56
C ARG A 149 -8.09 -43.67 27.00
N GLU A 150 -8.90 -43.25 27.97
CA GLU A 150 -8.75 -43.60 29.38
C GLU A 150 -9.38 -44.96 29.74
N GLU A 151 -10.23 -45.52 28.87
CA GLU A 151 -10.63 -46.95 28.85
C GLU A 151 -9.62 -47.85 28.11
#